data_AF-A0A972XD88-F1
#
_entry.id   AF-A0A972XD88-F1
#
_cell.length_a   1.000
_cell.length_b   1.000
_cell.length_c   1.000
_cell.angle_alpha   90.00
_cell.angle_beta   90.00
_cell.angle_gamma   90.00
#
_symmetry.space_group_name_H-M   'P 1'
#
loop_
_entity.id
_entity.type
_entity.pdbx_description
1 polymer ?
#
loop_
_entity_poly.entity_id
_entity_poly.type
_entity_poly.pdbx_seq_one_letter_code
_entity_poly.pdbx_strand_id
1 'polypeptide(L)'
;KKGAQIKDYHNSSIDHIAWKASGAVEFRNRLQLLDVEFEEQNIKDAGYQVFLYDPVGTKLEFNFANEHVPDAVPLGTTAEANIR
;
A
#
# COMPACT_ATOMS: atom_id res chain seq x y z
N LYS A 1 -9.58 18.25 -11.64
CA LYS A 1 -8.42 17.48 -12.15
C LYS A 1 -7.97 16.58 -11.01
N LYS A 2 -8.23 15.27 -11.11
CA LYS A 2 -7.74 14.29 -10.14
C LYS A 2 -6.20 14.34 -10.18
N GLY A 3 -5.58 14.72 -9.08
CA GLY A 3 -4.13 14.71 -8.94
C GLY A 3 -3.70 13.25 -8.82
N ALA A 4 -3.41 12.62 -9.94
CA ALA A 4 -2.58 11.42 -9.94
C ALA A 4 -1.25 11.83 -9.30
N GLN A 5 -0.95 11.25 -8.14
CA GLN A 5 0.29 11.51 -7.42
C GLN A 5 1.42 10.92 -8.27
N ILE A 6 2.20 11.81 -8.87
CA ILE A 6 3.31 11.45 -9.74
C ILE A 6 4.42 10.90 -8.82
N LYS A 7 4.70 9.59 -8.93
CA LYS A 7 5.80 8.87 -8.25
C LYS A 7 7.15 9.59 -8.30
N ASP A 8 7.37 10.44 -9.30
CA ASP A 8 8.65 11.11 -9.55
C ASP A 8 8.86 12.41 -8.75
N TYR A 9 7.87 12.89 -7.98
CA TYR A 9 7.99 14.11 -7.16
C TYR A 9 8.12 13.77 -5.66
N HIS A 10 9.33 13.44 -5.23
CA HIS A 10 9.68 13.29 -3.82
C HIS A 10 10.21 14.61 -3.23
N ASN A 11 9.32 15.44 -2.68
CA ASN A 11 9.70 16.71 -2.03
C ASN A 11 9.86 16.57 -0.50
N SER A 12 9.74 15.35 0.03
CA SER A 12 9.85 15.07 1.46
C SER A 12 11.31 14.86 1.87
N SER A 13 11.66 15.25 3.10
CA SER A 13 12.97 14.91 3.69
C SER A 13 13.06 13.45 4.14
N ILE A 14 11.96 12.69 4.04
CA ILE A 14 11.82 11.30 4.47
C ILE A 14 11.39 10.47 3.26
N ASP A 15 12.07 9.34 3.06
CA ASP A 15 11.77 8.39 1.98
C ASP A 15 10.43 7.67 2.22
N HIS A 16 10.30 7.00 3.36
CA HIS A 16 9.06 6.35 3.76
C HIS A 16 8.84 6.32 5.28
N ILE A 17 7.59 6.11 5.66
CA ILE A 17 7.18 5.79 7.03
C ILE A 17 6.45 4.44 6.99
N ALA A 18 6.89 3.50 7.83
CA ALA A 18 6.30 2.18 7.93
C ALA A 18 5.60 1.98 9.28
N TRP A 19 4.39 1.44 9.24
CA TRP A 19 3.60 1.08 10.42
C TRP A 19 3.39 -0.43 10.50
N LYS A 20 3.39 -0.95 11.73
CA LYS A 20 2.73 -2.21 12.03
C LYS A 20 1.24 -1.92 12.26
N ALA A 21 0.39 -2.53 11.46
CA ALA A 21 -1.04 -2.29 11.45
C ALA A 21 -1.82 -3.60 11.65
N SER A 22 -3.13 -3.45 11.90
CA SER A 22 -4.07 -4.56 11.98
C SER A 22 -5.36 -4.21 11.26
N GLY A 23 -6.13 -5.21 10.82
CA GLY A 23 -7.39 -4.99 10.12
C GLY A 23 -7.21 -4.74 8.63
N ALA A 24 -6.43 -5.59 7.95
CA ALA A 24 -6.06 -5.47 6.55
C ALA A 24 -7.28 -5.36 5.61
N VAL A 25 -8.31 -6.18 5.84
CA VAL A 25 -9.52 -6.22 5.02
C VAL A 25 -10.28 -4.89 5.10
N GLU A 26 -10.52 -4.40 6.32
CA GLU A 26 -11.22 -3.12 6.51
C GLU A 26 -10.41 -1.96 5.93
N PHE A 27 -9.10 -1.95 6.17
CA PHE A 27 -8.19 -0.92 5.68
C PHE A 27 -8.21 -0.84 4.15
N ARG A 28 -8.03 -1.98 3.46
CA ARG A 28 -8.07 -2.04 2.00
C ARG A 28 -9.42 -1.61 1.43
N ASN A 29 -10.52 -2.11 2.01
CA ASN A 29 -11.86 -1.76 1.57
C ASN A 29 -12.12 -0.25 1.71
N ARG A 30 -11.60 0.36 2.78
CA ARG A 30 -11.71 1.81 3.00
C ARG A 30 -10.91 2.60 1.98
N LEU A 31 -9.69 2.17 1.61
CA LEU A 31 -8.92 2.83 0.55
C LEU A 31 -9.65 2.77 -0.80
N GLN A 32 -10.21 1.61 -1.15
CA GLN A 32 -11.01 1.43 -2.38
C GLN A 32 -12.26 2.30 -2.38
N LEU A 33 -12.99 2.35 -1.24
CA LEU A 33 -14.19 3.19 -1.09
C LEU A 33 -13.89 4.68 -1.27
N LEU A 34 -12.71 5.12 -0.82
CA LEU A 34 -12.25 6.50 -0.91
C LEU A 34 -11.54 6.82 -2.24
N ASP A 35 -11.42 5.85 -3.15
CA ASP A 35 -10.73 6.01 -4.44
C ASP A 35 -9.29 6.51 -4.26
N VAL A 36 -8.61 5.99 -3.22
CA VAL A 36 -7.20 6.24 -2.94
C VAL A 36 -6.38 5.22 -3.73
N GLU A 37 -5.42 5.69 -4.52
CA GLU A 37 -4.46 4.82 -5.22
C GLU A 37 -3.49 4.19 -4.22
N PHE A 38 -3.30 2.87 -4.32
CA PHE A 38 -2.35 2.12 -3.51
C PHE A 38 -1.80 0.93 -4.27
N GLU A 39 -0.62 0.48 -3.87
CA GLU A 39 -0.04 -0.81 -4.23
C GLU A 39 -0.21 -1.76 -3.04
N GLU A 40 -0.44 -3.03 -3.32
CA GLU A 40 -0.53 -4.06 -2.29
C GLU A 40 0.48 -5.17 -2.56
N GLN A 41 0.88 -5.92 -1.55
CA GLN A 41 1.70 -7.12 -1.70
C GLN A 41 1.33 -8.16 -0.65
N ASN A 42 1.63 -9.42 -0.96
CA ASN A 42 1.27 -10.54 -0.11
C ASN A 42 2.48 -11.47 -0.03
N ILE A 43 3.33 -11.23 0.96
CA ILE A 43 4.63 -11.91 1.08
C ILE A 43 4.48 -13.08 2.03
N LYS A 44 4.93 -14.26 1.58
CA LYS A 44 4.96 -15.46 2.41
C LYS A 44 5.75 -15.18 3.69
N ASP A 45 5.17 -15.55 4.84
CA ASP A 45 5.72 -15.38 6.18
C ASP A 45 5.85 -13.93 6.70
N ALA A 46 5.74 -12.91 5.85
CA ALA A 46 5.73 -11.50 6.26
C ALA A 46 4.31 -10.89 6.32
N GLY A 47 3.35 -11.47 5.58
CA GLY A 47 1.95 -11.06 5.58
C GLY A 47 1.59 -10.09 4.45
N TYR A 48 0.43 -9.47 4.60
CA TYR A 48 -0.11 -8.51 3.65
C TYR A 48 0.43 -7.10 3.94
N GLN A 49 0.84 -6.37 2.89
CA GLN A 49 1.36 -5.02 3.03
C GLN A 49 0.72 -4.09 2.00
N VAL A 50 0.53 -2.83 2.39
CA VAL A 50 -0.05 -1.79 1.53
C VAL A 50 0.90 -0.60 1.46
N PHE A 51 1.07 -0.06 0.26
CA PHE A 51 1.87 1.13 -0.01
C PHE A 51 1.01 2.20 -0.68
N LEU A 52 1.11 3.43 -0.21
CA LEU A 52 0.51 4.58 -0.87
C LEU A 52 1.40 5.81 -0.70
N TYR A 53 1.16 6.84 -1.50
CA TYR A 53 1.88 8.11 -1.40
C TYR A 53 0.98 9.16 -0.77
N ASP A 54 1.52 9.90 0.20
CA ASP A 54 0.85 11.09 0.70
C ASP A 54 0.86 12.23 -0.35
N PRO A 55 0.13 13.34 -0.13
CA PRO A 55 0.06 14.42 -1.10
C PRO A 55 1.39 15.14 -1.44
N VAL A 56 2.46 14.91 -0.67
CA VAL A 56 3.78 15.50 -0.89
C VAL A 56 4.82 14.47 -1.36
N GLY A 57 4.37 13.25 -1.67
CA GLY A 57 5.19 12.18 -2.22
C GLY A 57 5.92 11.33 -1.17
N THR A 58 5.58 11.42 0.11
CA THR A 58 6.13 10.50 1.12
C THR A 58 5.48 9.13 0.95
N LYS A 59 6.29 8.07 0.86
CA LYS A 59 5.78 6.71 0.79
C LYS A 59 5.31 6.25 2.16
N LEU A 60 4.09 5.75 2.24
CA LEU A 60 3.46 5.23 3.44
C LEU A 60 3.33 3.72 3.29
N GLU A 61 3.88 2.95 4.24
CA GLU A 61 3.85 1.49 4.24
C GLU A 61 3.08 0.96 5.47
N PHE A 62 2.13 0.06 5.24
CA PHE A 62 1.34 -0.57 6.29
C PHE A 62 1.55 -2.08 6.26
N ASN A 63 2.05 -2.64 7.37
CA ASN A 63 2.38 -4.05 7.53
C ASN A 63 1.32 -4.77 8.37
N PHE A 64 0.59 -5.71 7.77
CA PHE A 64 -0.44 -6.53 8.41
C PHE A 64 0.06 -7.96 8.59
N ALA A 65 0.84 -8.17 9.65
CA ALA A 65 1.50 -9.45 9.91
C ALA A 65 0.48 -10.58 10.13
N ASN A 66 0.64 -11.68 9.39
CA ASN A 66 -0.22 -12.87 9.43
C ASN A 66 -1.71 -12.62 9.11
N GLU A 67 -2.05 -11.45 8.55
CA GLU A 67 -3.40 -11.19 8.08
C GLU A 67 -3.52 -11.51 6.59
N HIS A 68 -4.71 -11.98 6.20
CA HIS A 68 -5.04 -12.35 4.84
C HIS A 68 -6.22 -11.53 4.34
N VAL A 69 -6.12 -11.09 3.09
CA VAL A 69 -7.21 -10.43 2.38
C VAL A 69 -7.67 -11.34 1.24
N PRO A 70 -8.92 -11.83 1.25
CA PRO A 70 -9.39 -12.88 0.33
C PRO A 70 -9.21 -12.56 -1.16
N ASP A 71 -9.43 -11.30 -1.55
CA ASP A 71 -9.38 -10.83 -2.94
C ASP A 71 -8.18 -9.89 -3.21
N ALA A 72 -7.12 -10.03 -2.42
CA ALA A 72 -5.87 -9.33 -2.66
C ALA A 72 -5.01 -10.05 -3.71
N VAL A 73 -3.90 -9.42 -4.03
CA VAL A 73 -2.86 -10.00 -4.89
C VAL A 73 -2.41 -11.39 -4.38
N PRO A 74 -2.09 -12.32 -5.30
CA PRO A 74 -1.69 -13.68 -4.92
C PRO A 74 -0.51 -13.71 -3.94
N LEU A 75 -0.44 -14.74 -3.12
CA LEU A 75 0.71 -14.98 -2.24
C LEU A 75 2.00 -15.09 -3.07
N GLY A 76 3.06 -14.40 -2.61
CA GLY A 76 4.34 -14.29 -3.28
C GLY A 76 4.47 -13.09 -4.21
N THR A 77 3.45 -12.22 -4.32
CA THR A 77 3.51 -11.05 -5.19
C THR A 77 4.09 -9.83 -4.47
N THR A 78 4.95 -9.06 -5.13
CA THR A 78 5.51 -7.79 -4.66
C THR A 78 4.81 -6.59 -5.31
N ALA A 79 4.87 -5.42 -4.66
CA ALA A 79 4.19 -4.21 -5.14
C ALA A 79 4.56 -3.81 -6.60
N GLU A 80 5.83 -3.90 -6.96
CA GLU A 80 6.28 -3.63 -8.35
C GLU A 80 5.68 -4.61 -9.37
N ALA A 81 5.45 -5.87 -8.98
CA ALA A 81 4.84 -6.87 -9.85
C ALA A 81 3.32 -6.66 -10.06
N ASN A 82 2.69 -5.85 -9.21
CA ASN A 82 1.26 -5.55 -9.24
C ASN A 82 0.87 -4.37 -10.13
N ILE A 83 1.85 -3.65 -10.67
CA ILE A 83 1.65 -2.57 -11.63
C ILE A 83 1.72 -3.19 -13.04
N ARG A 84 0.59 -3.63 -13.58
CA ARG A 84 0.45 -4.03 -14.98
C ARG A 84 -0.61 -3.21 -15.69
#